data_AF-A0A8S3EW40-F1
#
_entry.id   AF-A0A8S3EW40-F1
#
_cell.length_a   1.000
_cell.length_b   1.000
_cell.length_c   1.000
_cell.angle_alpha   90.00
_cell.angle_beta   90.00
_cell.angle_gamma   90.00
#
_symmetry.space_group_name_H-M   'P 1'
#
loop_
_entity.id
_entity.type
_entity.pdbx_description
1 polymer ?
#
loop_
_entity_poly.entity_id
_entity_poly.type
_entity_poly.pdbx_seq_one_letter_code
_entity_poly.pdbx_strand_id
1 'polypeptide(L)'
;CITPFTSDHPRHAFANTIKNFLERAVRYSSTFEAFNYERRNIKLMLLYNDYPSTFIEDQLQKYFSEYISKSPFLPLINDEQKYFLMRKHILGQPTPRQSQVALSAALADIDNDPLDDDEKQQPNPDPKKSEENISTINEKFFTHFTYEKRFKTYKRDMHQVYHDTFKDTPAMYTNLIVVNRIRRQTQNELIRKRLNKKLLQNTTTIKNYLSTDDSLQQG
;
A
#
# COMPACT_ATOMS: atom_id res chain seq x y z
N CYS A 1 -8.18 -0.07 1.77
CA CYS A 1 -9.64 0.09 1.92
C CYS A 1 -9.89 0.38 3.38
N ILE A 2 -10.66 1.42 3.69
CA ILE A 2 -11.07 1.70 5.07
C ILE A 2 -12.35 0.94 5.28
N THR A 3 -12.41 0.22 6.38
CA THR A 3 -13.63 -0.47 6.80
C THR A 3 -14.48 0.54 7.55
N PRO A 4 -15.75 0.77 7.17
CA PRO A 4 -16.66 1.61 7.94
C PRO A 4 -16.71 1.17 9.41
N PHE A 5 -16.86 2.12 10.33
CA PHE A 5 -16.93 1.78 11.77
C PHE A 5 -18.14 0.90 12.12
N THR A 6 -19.17 0.92 11.27
CA THR A 6 -20.38 0.08 11.36
C THR A 6 -20.17 -1.37 10.90
N SER A 7 -18.97 -1.73 10.40
CA SER A 7 -18.68 -3.11 10.01
C SER A 7 -18.56 -4.03 11.23
N ASP A 8 -18.88 -5.32 11.05
CA ASP A 8 -18.80 -6.36 12.09
C ASP A 8 -17.35 -6.85 12.31
N HIS A 9 -16.45 -5.90 12.51
CA HIS A 9 -15.05 -6.15 12.78
C HIS A 9 -14.74 -5.89 14.25
N PRO A 10 -13.80 -6.66 14.84
CA PRO A 10 -13.45 -6.47 16.24
C PRO A 10 -12.80 -5.11 16.45
N ARG A 11 -13.01 -4.48 17.62
CA ARG A 11 -12.53 -3.11 17.93
C ARG A 11 -11.04 -2.90 17.67
N HIS A 12 -10.21 -3.92 17.90
CA HIS A 12 -8.77 -3.83 17.67
C HIS A 12 -8.41 -3.63 16.17
N ALA A 13 -9.25 -4.10 15.24
CA ALA A 13 -9.02 -3.90 13.81
C ALA A 13 -9.15 -2.41 13.43
N PHE A 14 -10.12 -1.71 14.01
CA PHE A 14 -10.29 -0.26 13.82
C PHE A 14 -9.12 0.53 14.41
N ALA A 15 -8.68 0.17 15.62
CA ALA A 15 -7.51 0.78 16.26
C ALA A 15 -6.24 0.59 15.41
N ASN A 16 -6.00 -0.63 14.93
CA ASN A 16 -4.86 -0.95 14.07
C ASN A 16 -4.93 -0.21 12.73
N THR A 17 -6.14 0.00 12.19
CA THR A 17 -6.32 0.78 10.96
C THR A 17 -5.83 2.22 11.14
N ILE A 18 -6.22 2.88 12.24
CA ILE A 18 -5.77 4.25 12.55
C ILE A 18 -4.24 4.27 12.76
N LYS A 19 -3.70 3.35 13.57
CA LYS A 19 -2.26 3.22 13.81
C LYS A 19 -1.47 3.10 12.50
N ASN A 20 -1.90 2.19 11.62
CA ASN A 20 -1.25 1.96 10.32
C ASN A 20 -1.28 3.20 9.42
N PHE A 21 -2.37 3.97 9.42
CA PHE A 21 -2.44 5.23 8.67
C PHE A 21 -1.44 6.26 9.20
N LEU A 22 -1.32 6.38 10.52
CA LEU A 22 -0.37 7.32 11.14
C LEU A 22 1.08 6.92 10.88
N GLU A 23 1.43 5.65 11.08
CA GLU A 23 2.78 5.15 10.77
C GLU A 23 3.16 5.41 9.32
N ARG A 24 2.21 5.17 8.41
CA ARG A 24 2.39 5.47 6.98
C ARG A 24 2.61 6.97 6.75
N ALA A 25 1.79 7.83 7.36
CA ALA A 25 1.93 9.27 7.24
C ALA A 25 3.30 9.76 7.71
N VAL A 26 3.80 9.25 8.84
CA VAL A 26 5.13 9.59 9.36
C VAL A 26 6.25 9.13 8.41
N ARG A 27 6.13 7.92 7.84
CA ARG A 27 7.15 7.40 6.90
C ARG A 27 7.23 8.22 5.62
N TYR A 28 6.09 8.60 5.05
CA TYR A 28 6.04 9.30 3.76
C TYR A 28 6.16 10.82 3.85
N SER A 29 5.86 11.42 4.99
CA SER A 29 6.01 12.86 5.17
C SER A 29 7.47 13.22 5.46
N SER A 30 8.08 14.00 4.57
CA SER A 30 9.46 14.50 4.74
C SER A 30 9.54 15.64 5.75
N THR A 31 8.50 16.48 5.83
CA THR A 31 8.41 17.64 6.73
C THR A 31 7.30 17.48 7.76
N PHE A 32 7.41 18.22 8.86
CA PHE A 32 6.38 18.24 9.90
C PHE A 32 5.04 18.81 9.40
N GLU A 33 5.09 19.80 8.50
CA GLU A 33 3.90 20.38 7.90
C GLU A 33 3.15 19.38 7.02
N ALA A 34 3.87 18.64 6.16
CA ALA A 34 3.28 17.57 5.34
C ALA A 34 2.63 16.49 6.22
N PHE A 35 3.27 16.14 7.33
CA PHE A 35 2.70 15.21 8.31
C PHE A 35 1.41 15.75 8.93
N ASN A 36 1.37 17.02 9.33
CA ASN A 36 0.18 17.64 9.88
C ASN A 36 -0.99 17.68 8.88
N TYR A 37 -0.67 17.94 7.61
CA TYR A 37 -1.65 17.89 6.53
C TYR A 37 -2.23 16.47 6.37
N GLU A 38 -1.37 15.45 6.29
CA GLU A 38 -1.82 14.05 6.23
C GLU A 38 -2.60 13.62 7.47
N ARG A 39 -2.20 14.03 8.67
CA ARG A 39 -2.93 13.76 9.91
C ARG A 39 -4.35 14.32 9.86
N ARG A 40 -4.54 15.54 9.35
CA ARG A 40 -5.87 16.15 9.18
C ARG A 40 -6.68 15.39 8.14
N ASN A 41 -6.07 14.99 7.02
CA ASN A 41 -6.73 14.19 6.00
C ASN A 41 -7.19 12.83 6.53
N ILE A 42 -6.33 12.12 7.30
CA ILE A 42 -6.69 10.86 7.95
C ILE A 42 -7.89 11.05 8.88
N LYS A 43 -7.90 12.11 9.70
CA LYS A 43 -9.01 12.41 10.61
C LYS A 43 -10.32 12.63 9.84
N LEU A 44 -10.29 13.47 8.80
CA LEU A 44 -11.46 13.73 7.95
C LEU A 44 -11.97 12.44 7.31
N MET A 45 -11.05 11.66 6.73
CA MET A 45 -11.34 10.40 6.08
C MET A 45 -11.98 9.38 7.03
N LEU A 46 -11.54 9.29 8.29
CA LEU A 46 -12.15 8.44 9.31
C LEU A 46 -13.56 8.91 9.68
N LEU A 47 -13.75 10.22 9.85
CA LEU A 47 -15.08 10.81 10.10
C LEU A 47 -16.06 10.50 8.95
N TYR A 48 -15.62 10.58 7.70
CA TYR A 48 -16.42 10.18 6.53
C TYR A 48 -16.76 8.68 6.48
N ASN A 49 -16.07 7.84 7.26
CA ASN A 49 -16.34 6.40 7.39
C ASN A 49 -17.05 6.07 8.71
N ASP A 50 -17.79 7.05 9.27
CA ASP A 50 -18.61 6.94 10.47
C ASP A 50 -17.85 6.58 11.75
N TYR A 51 -16.54 6.84 11.80
CA TYR A 51 -15.79 6.67 13.04
C TYR A 51 -16.19 7.76 14.06
N PRO A 52 -16.54 7.40 15.31
CA PRO A 52 -16.83 8.38 16.35
C PRO A 52 -15.63 9.31 16.59
N SER A 53 -15.87 10.61 16.66
CA SER A 53 -14.79 11.60 16.86
C SER A 53 -13.99 11.33 18.14
N THR A 54 -14.66 10.98 19.23
CA THR A 54 -14.02 10.62 20.51
C THR A 54 -13.09 9.42 20.37
N PHE A 55 -13.52 8.38 19.65
CA PHE A 55 -12.69 7.21 19.40
C PHE A 55 -11.44 7.56 18.56
N ILE A 56 -11.60 8.42 17.55
CA ILE A 56 -10.46 8.88 16.73
C ILE A 56 -9.44 9.61 17.63
N GLU A 57 -9.89 10.56 18.45
CA GLU A 57 -9.00 11.31 19.36
C GLU A 57 -8.30 10.40 20.35
N ASP A 58 -9.01 9.44 20.95
CA ASP A 58 -8.43 8.47 21.88
C ASP A 58 -7.32 7.64 21.21
N GLN A 59 -7.53 7.20 19.97
CA GLN A 59 -6.51 6.44 19.22
C GLN A 59 -5.33 7.31 18.81
N LEU A 60 -5.56 8.57 18.39
CA LEU A 60 -4.49 9.52 18.10
C LEU A 60 -3.65 9.80 19.34
N GLN A 61 -4.30 10.08 20.47
CA GLN A 61 -3.65 10.33 21.75
C GLN A 61 -2.83 9.12 22.21
N LYS A 62 -3.41 7.92 22.14
CA LYS A 62 -2.73 6.68 22.47
C LYS A 62 -1.48 6.50 21.61
N TYR A 63 -1.60 6.68 20.29
CA TYR A 63 -0.48 6.57 19.37
C TYR A 63 0.65 7.55 19.71
N PHE A 64 0.35 8.83 19.93
CA PHE A 64 1.38 9.83 20.24
C PHE A 64 2.00 9.65 21.62
N SER A 65 1.27 9.09 22.59
CA SER A 65 1.81 8.79 23.92
C SER A 65 2.90 7.71 23.92
N GLU A 66 3.03 6.91 22.85
CA GLU A 66 4.12 5.93 22.69
C GLU A 66 5.46 6.62 22.38
N TYR A 67 5.45 7.85 21.83
CA TYR A 67 6.65 8.52 21.31
C TYR A 67 6.99 9.82 22.05
N ILE A 68 6.01 10.45 22.68
CA ILE A 68 6.17 11.71 23.40
C ILE A 68 6.08 11.41 24.89
N SER A 69 6.96 12.01 25.70
CA SER A 69 6.88 11.95 27.16
C SER A 69 5.46 12.26 27.63
N LYS A 70 4.96 11.46 28.59
CA LYS A 70 3.62 11.58 29.20
C LYS A 70 3.45 12.94 29.87
N SER A 71 3.17 13.96 29.06
CA SER A 71 2.75 15.27 29.55
C SER A 71 1.31 15.16 30.02
N PRO A 72 0.92 15.83 31.13
CA PRO A 72 -0.46 15.91 31.56
C PRO A 72 -1.36 16.68 30.58
N PHE A 73 -0.77 17.44 29.65
CA PHE A 73 -1.47 18.13 28.59
C PHE A 73 -1.50 17.25 27.32
N LEU A 74 -2.61 17.27 26.59
CA LEU A 74 -2.86 16.47 25.38
C LEU A 74 -1.57 16.30 24.55
N PRO A 75 -1.12 15.07 24.24
CA PRO A 75 0.10 14.81 23.51
C PRO A 75 -0.08 15.24 22.04
N LEU A 76 0.00 16.54 21.82
CA LEU A 76 -0.03 17.14 20.51
C LEU A 76 1.41 17.32 20.06
N ILE A 77 1.78 16.70 18.95
CA ILE A 77 3.02 17.04 18.26
C ILE A 77 2.83 18.44 17.70
N ASN A 78 3.35 19.42 18.41
CA ASN A 78 3.38 20.84 18.02
C ASN A 78 4.78 21.31 17.64
N ASP A 79 5.74 20.40 17.70
CA ASP A 79 7.16 20.70 17.59
C ASP A 79 7.79 19.76 16.57
N GLU A 80 8.53 20.35 15.63
CA GLU A 80 9.25 19.67 14.58
C GLU A 80 10.32 18.73 15.15
N GLN A 81 10.95 19.09 16.28
CA GLN A 81 11.95 18.22 16.92
C GLN A 81 11.31 16.92 17.42
N LYS A 82 10.14 17.00 18.07
CA LYS A 82 9.38 15.81 18.51
C LYS A 82 8.97 14.94 17.33
N TYR A 83 8.52 15.57 16.23
CA TYR A 83 8.21 14.85 15.00
C TYR A 83 9.42 14.11 14.45
N PHE A 84 10.59 14.78 14.38
CA PHE A 84 11.82 14.18 13.89
C PHE A 84 12.26 12.98 14.72
N LEU A 85 12.21 13.08 16.05
CA LEU A 85 12.52 11.96 16.96
C LEU A 85 11.57 10.77 16.75
N MET A 86 10.27 11.02 16.68
CA MET A 86 9.27 10.00 16.38
C MET A 86 9.53 9.34 15.01
N ARG A 87 9.81 10.15 13.98
CA ARG A 87 10.10 9.66 12.63
C ARG A 87 11.35 8.80 12.59
N LYS A 88 12.43 9.21 13.26
CA LYS A 88 13.66 8.43 13.37
C LYS A 88 13.39 7.07 14.00
N HIS A 89 12.60 7.02 15.07
CA HIS A 89 12.21 5.78 15.72
C HIS A 89 11.39 4.86 14.80
N ILE A 90 10.37 5.39 14.12
CA ILE A 90 9.51 4.61 13.21
C ILE A 90 10.29 4.12 11.98
N LEU A 91 11.19 4.92 11.42
CA LEU A 91 12.01 4.50 10.27
C LEU A 91 12.97 3.37 10.62
N GLY A 92 13.44 3.30 11.88
CA GLY A 92 14.25 2.18 12.37
C GLY A 92 13.47 0.88 12.53
N GLN A 93 12.14 0.93 12.59
CA GLN A 93 11.30 -0.26 12.71
C GLN A 93 11.05 -0.90 11.34
N PRO A 94 11.25 -2.23 11.19
CA PRO A 94 10.93 -2.93 9.97
C PRO A 94 9.43 -2.85 9.70
N THR A 95 9.06 -2.63 8.43
CA THR A 95 7.66 -2.70 8.01
C THR A 95 7.15 -4.15 8.15
N PRO A 96 5.83 -4.39 8.30
CA PRO A 96 5.29 -5.75 8.40
C PRO A 96 5.76 -6.68 7.26
N ARG A 97 5.89 -6.13 6.05
CA ARG A 97 6.42 -6.87 4.90
C ARG A 97 7.90 -7.19 5.05
N GLN A 98 8.72 -6.26 5.53
CA GLN A 98 10.14 -6.50 5.81
C GLN A 98 10.30 -7.53 6.93
N SER A 99 9.50 -7.44 8.00
CA SER A 99 9.50 -8.43 9.08
C SER A 99 9.11 -9.81 8.58
N GLN A 100 8.10 -9.91 7.70
CA GLN A 100 7.70 -11.18 7.11
C GLN A 100 8.80 -11.78 6.21
N VAL A 101 9.45 -10.95 5.38
CA VAL A 101 10.57 -11.40 4.54
C VAL A 101 11.75 -11.86 5.40
N ALA A 102 12.10 -11.11 6.44
CA ALA A 102 13.17 -11.49 7.37
C ALA A 102 12.86 -12.80 8.10
N LEU A 103 11.62 -13.00 8.54
CA LEU A 103 11.17 -14.24 9.16
C LEU A 103 11.23 -15.40 8.17
N SER A 104 10.74 -15.23 6.95
CA SER A 104 10.81 -16.25 5.90
C SER A 104 12.24 -16.63 5.53
N ALA A 105 13.17 -15.65 5.48
CA ALA A 105 14.58 -15.91 5.25
C ALA A 105 15.19 -16.71 6.40
N ALA A 106 14.94 -16.31 7.65
CA ALA A 106 15.43 -17.01 8.83
C ALA A 106 14.92 -18.46 8.94
N LEU A 107 13.66 -18.73 8.54
CA LEU A 107 13.13 -20.10 8.48
C LEU A 107 13.81 -20.94 7.40
N ALA A 108 14.09 -20.36 6.23
CA ALA A 108 14.78 -21.07 5.16
C ALA A 108 16.23 -21.42 5.52
N ASP A 109 16.90 -20.62 6.35
CA ASP A 109 18.26 -20.92 6.82
C ASP A 109 18.28 -22.12 7.79
N ILE A 110 17.24 -22.31 8.60
CA ILE A 110 17.10 -23.46 9.51
C ILE A 110 16.91 -24.77 8.72
N ASP A 111 16.13 -24.74 7.65
CA ASP A 111 15.86 -25.93 6.82
C ASP A 111 17.07 -26.36 5.97
N ASN A 112 18.11 -25.51 5.86
CA ASN A 112 19.34 -25.81 5.15
C ASN A 112 20.48 -26.25 6.06
N ASP A 113 20.27 -26.43 7.37
CA ASP A 113 21.29 -26.95 8.27
C ASP A 113 21.46 -28.47 8.00
N PRO A 114 22.59 -28.91 7.41
CA PRO A 114 22.80 -30.29 7.03
C PRO A 114 23.15 -31.11 8.27
N LEU A 115 22.13 -31.46 9.05
CA LEU A 115 22.27 -32.48 10.08
C LEU A 115 22.14 -33.86 9.43
N ASP A 116 23.27 -34.56 9.41
CA ASP A 116 23.47 -35.99 9.15
C ASP A 116 23.11 -36.50 7.75
N ASP A 117 24.02 -36.24 6.79
CA ASP A 117 24.46 -37.34 5.93
C ASP A 117 25.94 -37.61 6.24
N ASP A 118 26.16 -38.76 6.88
CA ASP A 118 27.43 -39.29 7.33
C ASP A 118 28.55 -39.21 6.28
N GLU A 119 29.71 -38.80 6.79
CA GLU A 119 31.07 -39.17 6.39
C GLU A 119 31.30 -39.66 4.95
N LYS A 120 31.95 -38.81 4.15
CA LYS A 120 33.21 -39.21 3.48
C LYS A 120 34.10 -38.02 3.15
N GLN A 121 35.26 -38.03 3.80
CA GLN A 121 36.40 -37.15 3.66
C GLN A 121 36.92 -37.09 2.22
N GLN A 122 37.28 -35.90 1.71
CA GLN A 122 38.68 -35.45 1.62
C GLN A 122 38.84 -34.06 0.97
N PRO A 123 39.99 -33.37 1.19
CA PRO A 123 40.11 -31.92 1.13
C PRO A 123 40.78 -31.40 -0.15
N ASN A 124 40.52 -30.12 -0.48
CA ASN A 124 41.56 -29.19 -0.92
C ASN A 124 41.06 -27.73 -0.87
N PRO A 125 41.79 -26.81 -0.21
CA PRO A 125 41.50 -25.38 -0.25
C PRO A 125 42.36 -24.70 -1.31
N ASP A 126 41.74 -24.26 -2.40
CA ASP A 126 42.34 -23.23 -3.27
C ASP A 126 41.85 -21.84 -2.79
N PRO A 127 42.75 -20.89 -2.48
CA PRO A 127 42.38 -19.54 -2.12
C PRO A 127 41.98 -18.77 -3.38
N LYS A 128 40.72 -18.87 -3.78
CA LYS A 128 40.15 -17.97 -4.79
C LYS A 128 39.93 -16.60 -4.16
N LYS A 129 40.79 -15.66 -4.58
CA LYS A 129 40.55 -14.22 -4.64
C LYS A 129 39.06 -13.89 -4.60
N SER A 130 38.60 -13.37 -3.46
CA SER A 130 37.38 -12.59 -3.38
C SER A 130 37.64 -11.27 -4.10
N GLU A 131 37.51 -11.28 -5.42
CA GLU A 131 37.25 -10.05 -6.16
C GLU A 131 35.94 -9.51 -5.61
N GLU A 132 36.05 -8.33 -4.99
CA GLU A 132 34.94 -7.47 -4.63
C GLU A 132 34.09 -7.27 -5.88
N ASN A 133 33.06 -8.11 -6.03
CA ASN A 133 31.91 -7.85 -6.86
C ASN A 133 31.23 -6.63 -6.24
N ILE A 134 31.76 -5.44 -6.55
CA ILE A 134 31.01 -4.20 -6.55
C ILE A 134 29.92 -4.48 -7.58
N SER A 135 28.85 -5.13 -7.13
CA SER A 135 27.66 -5.29 -7.92
C SER A 135 27.24 -3.86 -8.22
N THR A 136 27.53 -3.41 -9.44
CA THR A 136 26.85 -2.30 -10.07
C THR A 136 25.40 -2.53 -9.73
N ILE A 137 24.89 -1.71 -8.80
CA ILE A 137 23.51 -1.76 -8.36
C ILE A 137 22.76 -1.32 -9.61
N ASN A 138 22.47 -2.27 -10.48
CA ASN A 138 21.58 -2.11 -11.60
C ASN A 138 20.23 -1.88 -10.93
N GLU A 139 19.93 -0.62 -10.60
CA GLU A 139 18.68 -0.24 -9.98
C GLU A 139 17.56 -0.74 -10.89
N LYS A 140 16.79 -1.69 -10.37
CA LYS A 140 15.67 -2.30 -11.10
C LYS A 140 14.43 -1.50 -10.77
N PHE A 141 13.78 -0.96 -11.80
CA PHE A 141 12.51 -0.26 -11.66
C PHE A 141 11.36 -1.19 -12.03
N PHE A 142 10.53 -1.57 -11.06
CA PHE A 142 9.45 -2.54 -11.28
C PHE A 142 8.10 -1.86 -11.52
N THR A 143 7.53 -2.06 -12.71
CA THR A 143 6.16 -1.64 -13.02
C THR A 143 5.24 -2.85 -13.10
N HIS A 144 4.13 -2.80 -12.36
CA HIS A 144 3.14 -3.88 -12.35
C HIS A 144 1.88 -3.44 -13.09
N PHE A 145 1.39 -4.28 -14.00
CA PHE A 145 0.10 -4.06 -14.67
C PHE A 145 -0.79 -5.30 -14.58
N THR A 146 -2.10 -5.09 -14.63
CA THR A 146 -3.09 -6.17 -14.72
C THR A 146 -3.31 -6.50 -16.19
N TYR A 147 -3.12 -7.76 -16.58
CA TYR A 147 -3.36 -8.16 -17.97
C TYR A 147 -4.84 -8.08 -18.35
N GLU A 148 -5.09 -7.43 -19.48
CA GLU A 148 -6.37 -7.48 -20.18
C GLU A 148 -6.12 -7.91 -21.64
N LYS A 149 -7.03 -8.67 -22.24
CA LYS A 149 -6.86 -9.21 -23.62
C LYS A 149 -6.63 -8.11 -24.66
N ARG A 150 -7.09 -6.88 -24.39
CA ARG A 150 -6.90 -5.69 -25.24
C ARG A 150 -5.49 -5.09 -25.14
N PHE A 151 -4.74 -5.43 -24.09
CA PHE A 151 -3.42 -4.88 -23.78
C PHE A 151 -2.28 -5.86 -24.09
N LYS A 152 -2.40 -6.65 -25.16
CA LYS A 152 -1.36 -7.62 -25.57
C LYS A 152 -0.01 -6.96 -25.85
N THR A 153 -0.01 -5.75 -26.44
CA THR A 153 1.20 -5.00 -26.77
C THR A 153 1.69 -4.12 -25.64
N TYR A 154 0.90 -3.96 -24.57
CA TYR A 154 1.12 -2.92 -23.56
C TYR A 154 2.46 -3.01 -22.85
N LYS A 155 2.97 -4.23 -22.64
CA LYS A 155 4.33 -4.43 -22.10
C LYS A 155 5.39 -3.79 -23.01
N ARG A 156 5.31 -4.04 -24.31
CA ARG A 156 6.21 -3.46 -25.32
C ARG A 156 6.04 -1.94 -25.35
N ASP A 157 4.80 -1.47 -25.34
CA ASP A 157 4.49 -0.05 -25.42
C ASP A 157 5.03 0.70 -24.18
N MET A 158 4.98 0.11 -22.98
CA MET A 158 5.62 0.66 -21.77
C MET A 158 7.14 0.76 -21.88
N HIS A 159 7.81 -0.27 -22.43
CA HIS A 159 9.25 -0.20 -22.66
C HIS A 159 9.62 0.87 -23.69
N GLN A 160 8.80 1.03 -24.74
CA GLN A 160 8.99 2.07 -25.74
C GLN A 160 8.86 3.46 -25.12
N VAL A 161 7.77 3.72 -24.40
CA VAL A 161 7.54 5.01 -23.71
C VAL A 161 8.68 5.31 -22.72
N TYR A 162 9.11 4.31 -21.96
CA TYR A 162 10.23 4.48 -21.02
C TYR A 162 11.52 4.87 -21.75
N HIS A 163 11.88 4.13 -22.79
CA HIS A 163 13.06 4.43 -23.61
C HIS A 163 12.98 5.85 -24.19
N ASP A 164 11.86 6.21 -24.83
CA ASP A 164 11.71 7.49 -25.50
C ASP A 164 11.70 8.67 -24.52
N THR A 165 11.16 8.48 -23.32
CA THR A 165 11.10 9.52 -22.28
C THR A 165 12.45 9.71 -21.58
N PHE A 166 13.19 8.63 -21.34
CA PHE A 166 14.37 8.65 -20.48
C PHE A 166 15.71 8.54 -21.21
N LYS A 167 15.74 8.39 -22.54
CA LYS A 167 16.96 8.17 -23.35
C LYS A 167 18.14 9.10 -23.02
N ASP A 168 17.88 10.36 -22.64
CA ASP A 168 18.90 11.38 -22.36
C ASP A 168 19.03 11.68 -20.86
N THR A 169 18.53 10.79 -19.99
CA THR A 169 18.53 10.97 -18.54
C THR A 169 19.26 9.83 -17.84
N PRO A 170 19.81 10.05 -16.63
CA PRO A 170 20.42 8.97 -15.84
C PRO A 170 19.46 7.81 -15.52
N ALA A 171 18.15 8.03 -15.58
CA ALA A 171 17.15 6.98 -15.39
C ALA A 171 17.27 5.86 -16.44
N MET A 172 17.84 6.14 -17.63
CA MET A 172 18.06 5.14 -18.68
C MET A 172 18.96 3.97 -18.22
N TYR A 173 19.84 4.20 -17.25
CA TYR A 173 20.68 3.15 -16.68
C TYR A 173 19.92 2.21 -15.73
N THR A 174 18.70 2.57 -15.34
CA THR A 174 17.85 1.72 -14.52
C THR A 174 17.04 0.77 -15.40
N ASN A 175 17.05 -0.51 -15.04
CA ASN A 175 16.38 -1.55 -15.83
C ASN A 175 14.89 -1.58 -15.49
N LEU A 176 14.05 -1.06 -16.39
CA LEU A 176 12.59 -1.21 -16.28
C LEU A 176 12.21 -2.69 -16.43
N ILE A 177 11.55 -3.25 -15.42
CA ILE A 177 10.95 -4.58 -15.44
C ILE A 177 9.44 -4.43 -15.37
N VAL A 178 8.77 -4.71 -16.49
CA VAL A 178 7.31 -4.71 -16.56
C VAL A 178 6.78 -6.11 -16.26
N VAL A 179 6.13 -6.25 -15.10
CA VAL A 179 5.60 -7.52 -14.58
C VAL A 179 4.08 -7.55 -14.72
N ASN A 180 3.57 -8.67 -15.25
CA ASN A 180 2.14 -8.95 -15.29
C ASN A 180 1.67 -9.49 -13.94
N ARG A 181 0.70 -8.83 -13.31
CA ARG A 181 -0.02 -9.37 -12.15
C ARG A 181 -1.04 -10.41 -12.63
N ILE A 182 -0.58 -11.66 -12.75
CA ILE A 182 -1.47 -12.80 -12.94
C ILE A 182 -2.15 -13.11 -11.59
N ARG A 183 -3.24 -12.42 -11.29
CA ARG A 183 -4.13 -12.83 -10.20
C ARG A 183 -4.92 -14.04 -10.68
N ARG A 184 -4.51 -15.25 -10.27
CA ARG A 184 -5.20 -16.52 -10.59
C ARG A 184 -6.71 -16.52 -10.27
N GLN A 185 -7.20 -15.57 -9.46
CA GLN A 185 -8.62 -15.44 -9.08
C GLN A 185 -9.36 -14.23 -9.68
N THR A 186 -8.76 -13.41 -10.56
CA THR A 186 -9.46 -12.23 -11.12
C THR A 186 -10.65 -12.59 -12.01
N GLN A 187 -10.66 -13.79 -12.63
CA GLN A 187 -11.84 -14.30 -13.32
C GLN A 187 -13.03 -14.45 -12.34
N ASN A 188 -12.80 -14.86 -11.10
CA ASN A 188 -13.84 -15.01 -10.09
C ASN A 188 -14.31 -13.66 -9.52
N GLU A 189 -13.46 -12.64 -9.51
CA GLU A 189 -13.83 -11.27 -9.07
C GLU A 189 -14.71 -10.56 -10.11
N LEU A 190 -14.45 -10.75 -11.41
CA LEU A 190 -15.28 -10.16 -12.48
C LEU A 190 -16.65 -10.85 -12.61
N ILE A 191 -16.75 -12.15 -12.33
CA ILE A 191 -18.02 -12.89 -12.38
C ILE A 191 -18.95 -12.52 -11.21
N ARG A 192 -18.41 -12.11 -10.06
CA ARG A 192 -19.22 -11.83 -8.85
C ARG A 192 -19.78 -10.41 -8.76
N LYS A 193 -19.29 -9.46 -9.56
CA LYS A 193 -19.87 -8.11 -9.64
C LYS A 193 -20.78 -7.96 -10.86
N ARG A 194 -21.83 -8.79 -10.95
CA ARG A 194 -22.99 -8.42 -11.76
C ARG A 194 -23.55 -7.11 -11.19
N LEU A 195 -23.55 -6.04 -11.98
CA LEU A 195 -24.18 -4.78 -11.61
C LEU A 195 -25.61 -5.08 -11.15
N ASN A 196 -26.01 -4.57 -9.98
CA ASN A 196 -27.36 -4.81 -9.47
C ASN A 196 -28.38 -4.38 -10.52
N LYS A 197 -29.27 -5.27 -10.96
CA LYS A 197 -30.24 -5.00 -12.03
C LYS A 197 -31.07 -3.74 -11.78
N LYS A 198 -31.25 -3.37 -10.50
CA LYS A 198 -31.92 -2.12 -10.09
C LYS A 198 -31.22 -0.85 -10.59
N LEU A 199 -29.89 -0.89 -10.79
CA LEU A 199 -29.12 0.22 -11.35
C LEU A 199 -29.20 0.28 -12.89
N LEU A 200 -29.62 -0.81 -13.54
CA LEU A 200 -29.82 -0.88 -15.00
C LEU A 200 -31.27 -0.55 -15.40
N GLN A 201 -32.20 -0.56 -14.45
CA GLN A 201 -33.58 -0.14 -14.66
C GLN A 201 -33.68 1.35 -14.38
N ASN A 202 -33.56 2.16 -15.43
CA ASN A 202 -33.76 3.61 -15.37
C ASN A 202 -35.27 3.93 -15.31
N THR A 203 -35.92 3.59 -14.20
CA THR A 203 -37.37 3.73 -14.02
C THR A 203 -37.84 5.18 -13.95
N THR A 204 -36.92 6.12 -13.71
CA THR A 204 -37.24 7.53 -13.50
C THR A 204 -37.46 8.31 -14.80
N THR A 205 -36.98 7.79 -15.94
CA THR A 205 -37.05 8.55 -17.20
C THR A 205 -38.32 8.25 -18.01
N ILE A 206 -38.93 7.07 -17.87
CA ILE A 206 -40.08 6.67 -18.71
C ILE A 206 -41.39 7.38 -18.29
N LYS A 207 -41.56 7.72 -17.01
CA LYS A 207 -42.79 8.40 -16.55
C LYS A 207 -42.93 9.83 -17.09
N ASN A 208 -41.82 10.52 -17.37
CA ASN A 208 -41.86 11.88 -17.90
C ASN A 208 -42.11 11.94 -19.41
N TYR A 209 -41.96 10.83 -20.14
CA TYR A 209 -42.31 10.77 -21.57
C TYR A 209 -43.74 10.27 -21.82
N LEU A 210 -44.36 9.58 -20.85
CA LEU A 210 -45.75 9.11 -20.96
C LEU A 210 -46.78 10.11 -20.40
N SER A 211 -46.35 11.14 -19.65
CA SER A 211 -47.28 12.17 -19.14
C SER A 211 -47.49 13.35 -20.08
N THR A 212 -46.75 13.44 -21.19
CA THR A 212 -46.78 14.62 -22.08
C THR A 212 -47.72 14.46 -23.27
N ASP A 213 -48.16 13.24 -23.60
CA ASP A 213 -49.01 12.98 -24.78
C ASP A 213 -50.52 13.23 -24.57
N ASP A 214 -51.00 13.36 -23.34
CA ASP A 214 -52.44 13.52 -23.06
C ASP A 214 -52.95 14.98 -23.11
N SER A 215 -52.08 15.96 -23.42
CA SER A 215 -52.43 17.38 -23.39
C SER A 215 -52.67 18.05 -24.75
N LEU A 216 -52.69 17.28 -25.84
CA LEU A 216 -52.81 17.82 -27.22
C LEU A 216 -54.11 17.45 -27.96
N GLN A 217 -55.17 16.97 -27.28
CA GLN A 217 -56.46 16.64 -27.91
C GLN A 217 -57.68 17.45 -27.42
N GLN A 218 -57.48 18.64 -26.85
CA GLN A 218 -58.60 19.58 -26.62
C GLN A 218 -58.24 20.97 -27.15
N GLY A 219 -58.54 21.18 -28.43
CA GLY A 219 -58.38 22.45 -29.16
C GLY A 219 -58.95 22.32 -30.56
#